data_AF-A0A835LFV7-F1
#
_entry.id   AF-A0A835LFV7-F1
#
_cell.length_a   1.000
_cell.length_b   1.000
_cell.length_c   1.000
_cell.angle_alpha   90.00
_cell.angle_beta   90.00
_cell.angle_gamma   90.00
#
_symmetry.space_group_name_H-M   'P 1'
#
loop_
_entity.id
_entity.type
_entity.pdbx_description
1 polymer ?
#
loop_
_entity_poly.entity_id
_entity_poly.type
_entity_poly.pdbx_seq_one_letter_code
_entity_poly.pdbx_strand_id
1 'polypeptide(L)'
;MILLQSPSRFLLQVLLNRVQNIDKGVELDCHSVEFDDVRYHIQVATRYPQFMQLSMSLPTPPPETVFFGGLPFGAIEAVKATYGLIAQILDPPKDGYNLTMKLNFAKLPLDEDEQYDLLIKVASLREVVLGAPLRVVLKHLASRTVAPDIDQLVALVHRPKESFFLVPEDDKVTVVFPMRFKDSVDTVLATSFLQEFVEARRSASLNNAPPCFWSPSPPPELEGAPSQALSANAGFFTFVISARHVEGRKLDRTVWSLLTFHAYVSYHVKGSRLKCISRAPKEGKKSGKHAKGRHQKTGKTTDLRASRTRAPTQFRSLVGRKVESIVFTSVEWSSAFIILKTNRYQFQGPDKIITKQVIMDIISYQSLQDKSQDAFAA
;
A
#
# COMPACT_ATOMS: atom_id res chain seq x y z
N MET A 1 1.07 11.66 3.08
CA MET A 1 1.10 10.52 4.02
C MET A 1 2.05 9.49 3.45
N ILE A 2 3.05 9.01 4.21
CA ILE A 2 4.07 8.06 3.71
C ILE A 2 3.65 6.61 4.03
N LEU A 3 3.09 6.36 5.21
CA LEU A 3 2.58 5.04 5.62
C LEU A 3 1.06 5.09 5.83
N LEU A 4 0.37 3.99 5.49
CA LEU A 4 -1.06 3.86 5.71
C LEU A 4 -1.35 3.73 7.21
N GLN A 5 -2.36 4.46 7.69
CA GLN A 5 -2.83 4.36 9.08
C GLN A 5 -3.76 3.16 9.22
N SER A 6 -3.62 2.44 10.33
CA SER A 6 -4.48 1.31 10.69
C SER A 6 -5.95 1.68 10.87
N PRO A 7 -6.29 2.65 11.74
CA PRO A 7 -7.69 2.97 12.00
C PRO A 7 -8.33 3.62 10.77
N SER A 8 -9.53 3.16 10.45
CA SER A 8 -10.40 3.84 9.49
C SER A 8 -10.80 5.19 10.05
N ARG A 9 -10.39 6.28 9.37
CA ARG A 9 -10.73 7.64 9.77
C ARG A 9 -12.24 7.87 9.77
N PHE A 10 -12.94 7.30 8.80
CA PHE A 10 -14.38 7.41 8.69
C PHE A 10 -15.08 6.68 9.83
N LEU A 11 -14.72 5.41 10.08
CA LEU A 11 -15.31 4.64 11.18
C LEU A 11 -15.01 5.29 12.53
N LEU A 12 -13.78 5.74 12.76
CA LEU A 12 -13.41 6.46 13.99
C LEU A 12 -14.26 7.73 14.18
N GLN A 13 -14.43 8.52 13.13
CA GLN A 13 -15.25 9.72 13.20
C GLN A 13 -16.71 9.40 13.52
N VAL A 14 -17.28 8.35 12.92
CA VAL A 14 -18.64 7.88 13.22
C VAL A 14 -18.77 7.43 14.67
N LEU A 15 -17.79 6.69 15.18
CA LEU A 15 -17.75 6.23 16.57
C LEU A 15 -17.66 7.41 17.55
N LEU A 16 -16.74 8.35 17.34
CA LEU A 16 -16.57 9.54 18.18
C LEU A 16 -17.84 10.41 18.18
N ASN A 17 -18.37 10.69 16.99
CA ASN A 17 -19.62 11.43 16.87
C ASN A 17 -20.76 10.72 17.60
N ARG A 18 -20.80 9.39 17.58
CA ARG A 18 -21.84 8.64 18.26
C ARG A 18 -21.73 8.75 19.77
N VAL A 19 -20.53 8.57 20.32
CA VAL A 19 -20.28 8.65 21.76
C VAL A 19 -20.62 10.04 22.29
N GLN A 20 -20.21 11.11 21.60
CA GLN A 20 -20.50 12.48 22.00
C GLN A 20 -21.98 12.88 21.92
N ASN A 21 -22.78 12.17 21.12
CA ASN A 21 -24.17 12.52 20.83
C ASN A 21 -25.14 11.37 21.16
N ILE A 22 -24.78 10.51 22.11
CA ILE A 22 -25.56 9.31 22.45
C ILE A 22 -27.00 9.67 22.86
N ASP A 23 -27.17 10.75 23.63
CA ASP A 23 -28.45 11.22 24.15
C ASP A 23 -29.35 11.84 23.07
N LYS A 24 -28.77 12.31 21.96
CA LYS A 24 -29.53 12.86 20.83
C LYS A 24 -30.27 11.78 20.05
N GLY A 25 -29.92 10.50 20.24
CA GLY A 25 -30.67 9.37 19.70
C GLY A 25 -30.78 9.35 18.18
N VAL A 26 -29.78 9.88 17.46
CA VAL A 26 -29.83 10.01 15.99
C VAL A 26 -29.73 8.63 15.33
N GLU A 27 -30.62 8.35 14.38
CA GLU A 27 -30.54 7.14 13.55
C GLU A 27 -29.38 7.25 12.57
N LEU A 28 -28.67 6.14 12.35
CA LEU A 28 -27.60 6.06 11.38
C LEU A 28 -27.73 4.77 10.60
N ASP A 29 -27.70 4.87 9.28
CA ASP A 29 -27.51 3.74 8.37
C ASP A 29 -26.56 4.20 7.27
N CYS A 30 -25.32 3.70 7.31
CA CYS A 30 -24.34 4.07 6.30
C CYS A 30 -23.40 2.93 5.90
N HIS A 31 -23.00 2.98 4.63
CA HIS A 31 -22.02 2.06 4.06
C HIS A 31 -20.72 2.81 3.79
N SER A 32 -19.59 2.15 4.04
CA SER A 32 -18.29 2.65 3.64
C SER A 32 -17.46 1.56 2.98
N VAL A 33 -16.54 1.99 2.11
CA VAL A 33 -15.57 1.12 1.45
C VAL A 33 -14.19 1.58 1.88
N GLU A 34 -13.38 0.62 2.30
CA GLU A 34 -12.03 0.80 2.78
C GLU A 34 -11.00 0.23 1.79
N PHE A 35 -9.72 0.39 2.11
CA PHE A 35 -8.66 -0.29 1.37
C PHE A 35 -8.91 -1.80 1.31
N ASP A 36 -8.40 -2.41 0.24
CA ASP A 36 -8.47 -3.85 -0.02
C ASP A 36 -9.90 -4.38 -0.24
N ASP A 37 -10.83 -3.50 -0.64
CA ASP A 37 -12.25 -3.79 -0.91
C ASP A 37 -13.00 -4.34 0.30
N VAL A 38 -12.53 -3.98 1.50
CA VAL A 38 -13.26 -4.17 2.74
C VAL A 38 -14.43 -3.19 2.80
N ARG A 39 -15.60 -3.67 3.20
CA ARG A 39 -16.81 -2.84 3.27
C ARG A 39 -17.39 -2.89 4.66
N TYR A 40 -17.83 -1.74 5.16
CA TYR A 40 -18.57 -1.66 6.41
C TYR A 40 -20.02 -1.27 6.17
N HIS A 41 -20.88 -1.80 7.02
CA HIS A 41 -22.24 -1.31 7.24
C HIS A 41 -22.41 -0.96 8.70
N ILE A 42 -22.72 0.29 8.96
CA ILE A 42 -22.85 0.84 10.31
C ILE A 42 -24.31 1.22 10.50
N GLN A 43 -24.96 0.60 11.47
CA GLN A 43 -26.36 0.84 11.79
C GLN A 43 -26.55 1.19 13.26
N VAL A 44 -27.38 2.18 13.52
CA VAL A 44 -27.78 2.60 14.85
C VAL A 44 -29.26 2.95 14.85
N ALA A 45 -30.04 2.29 15.71
CA ALA A 45 -31.47 2.56 15.86
C ALA A 45 -31.72 3.58 16.97
N THR A 46 -32.72 4.46 16.76
CA THR A 46 -33.15 5.46 17.76
C THR A 46 -33.63 4.83 19.07
N ARG A 47 -34.27 3.66 18.98
CA ARG A 47 -34.83 2.95 20.15
C ARG A 47 -33.77 2.49 21.14
N TYR A 48 -32.55 2.24 20.69
CA TYR A 48 -31.46 1.75 21.53
C TYR A 48 -30.15 2.48 21.21
N PRO A 49 -30.05 3.75 21.62
CA PRO A 49 -28.99 4.62 21.14
C PRO A 49 -27.58 4.21 21.60
N GLN A 50 -27.49 3.44 22.68
CA GLN A 50 -26.26 2.88 23.23
C GLN A 50 -25.70 1.71 22.43
N PHE A 51 -26.45 1.14 21.50
CA PHE A 51 -25.97 0.04 20.66
C PHE A 51 -25.72 0.49 19.22
N MET A 52 -24.59 0.06 18.67
CA MET A 52 -24.28 0.19 17.25
C MET A 52 -24.00 -1.18 16.66
N GLN A 53 -24.60 -1.47 15.53
CA GLN A 53 -24.29 -2.66 14.76
C GLN A 53 -23.26 -2.30 13.69
N LEU A 54 -22.13 -2.99 13.72
CA LEU A 54 -21.04 -2.87 12.75
C LEU A 54 -20.92 -4.20 12.01
N SER A 55 -21.20 -4.21 10.71
CA SER A 55 -21.03 -5.37 9.84
C SER A 55 -19.88 -5.13 8.87
N MET A 56 -19.02 -6.13 8.69
CA MET A 56 -17.84 -6.10 7.83
C MET A 56 -17.97 -7.18 6.76
N SER A 57 -17.74 -6.78 5.52
CA SER A 57 -17.61 -7.68 4.38
C SER A 57 -16.15 -7.65 3.89
N LEU A 58 -15.63 -8.83 3.61
CA LEU A 58 -14.27 -9.05 3.13
C LEU A 58 -14.28 -9.21 1.60
N PRO A 59 -13.15 -8.90 0.92
CA PRO A 59 -13.01 -9.19 -0.50
C PRO A 59 -13.20 -10.68 -0.76
N THR A 60 -13.66 -11.02 -1.97
CA THR A 60 -13.79 -12.42 -2.38
C THR A 60 -12.43 -13.13 -2.24
N PRO A 61 -12.33 -14.15 -1.36
CA PRO A 61 -11.08 -14.85 -1.13
C PRO A 61 -10.68 -15.66 -2.37
N PRO A 62 -9.38 -15.69 -2.72
CA PRO A 62 -8.86 -16.66 -3.67
C PRO A 62 -9.04 -18.11 -3.17
N PRO A 63 -9.21 -19.10 -4.06
CA PRO A 63 -9.47 -20.50 -3.68
C PRO A 63 -8.42 -21.11 -2.75
N GLU A 64 -7.17 -20.66 -2.82
CA GLU A 64 -6.07 -21.13 -1.98
C GLU A 64 -6.11 -20.60 -0.54
N THR A 65 -6.93 -19.59 -0.25
CA THR A 65 -6.98 -18.99 1.10
C THR A 65 -7.95 -19.73 2.01
N VAL A 66 -7.55 -19.92 3.26
CA VAL A 66 -8.35 -20.66 4.25
C VAL A 66 -9.31 -19.72 4.98
N PHE A 67 -10.61 -19.89 4.71
CA PHE A 67 -11.70 -19.15 5.33
C PHE A 67 -12.66 -20.12 6.04
N PHE A 68 -12.90 -19.91 7.33
CA PHE A 68 -13.87 -20.65 8.13
C PHE A 68 -15.06 -19.74 8.46
N GLY A 69 -16.28 -20.15 8.09
CA GLY A 69 -17.47 -19.34 8.32
C GLY A 69 -17.42 -17.96 7.62
N GLY A 70 -16.67 -17.85 6.53
CA GLY A 70 -16.47 -16.58 5.81
C GLY A 70 -15.42 -15.65 6.42
N LEU A 71 -14.65 -16.07 7.43
CA LEU A 71 -13.57 -15.28 8.03
C LEU A 71 -12.23 -16.02 7.97
N PRO A 72 -11.11 -15.28 7.92
CA PRO A 72 -9.79 -15.90 8.01
C PRO A 72 -9.58 -16.54 9.39
N PHE A 73 -8.77 -17.59 9.46
CA PHE A 73 -8.51 -18.28 10.73
C PHE A 73 -7.92 -17.34 11.79
N GLY A 74 -8.28 -17.56 13.05
CA GLY A 74 -7.88 -16.71 14.19
C GLY A 74 -8.63 -15.37 14.30
N ALA A 75 -9.48 -15.01 13.32
CA ALA A 75 -10.16 -13.72 13.32
C ALA A 75 -11.17 -13.57 14.45
N ILE A 76 -11.96 -14.62 14.74
CA ILE A 76 -12.95 -14.59 15.81
C ILE A 76 -12.28 -14.43 17.18
N GLU A 77 -11.19 -15.17 17.41
CA GLU A 77 -10.38 -15.11 18.63
C GLU A 77 -9.76 -13.72 18.78
N ALA A 78 -9.22 -13.15 17.70
CA ALA A 78 -8.65 -11.81 17.70
C ALA A 78 -9.72 -10.75 18.02
N VAL A 79 -10.88 -10.80 17.37
CA VAL A 79 -12.00 -9.87 17.63
C VAL A 79 -12.49 -9.98 19.07
N LYS A 80 -12.65 -11.20 19.60
CA LYS A 80 -13.05 -11.41 21.01
C LYS A 80 -12.00 -10.87 21.98
N ALA A 81 -10.72 -11.12 21.72
CA ALA A 81 -9.63 -10.65 22.57
C ALA A 81 -9.50 -9.11 22.56
N THR A 82 -9.68 -8.47 21.40
CA THR A 82 -9.53 -7.02 21.27
C THR A 82 -10.77 -6.24 21.70
N TYR A 83 -11.97 -6.75 21.41
CA TYR A 83 -13.21 -5.99 21.53
C TYR A 83 -14.23 -6.59 22.49
N GLY A 84 -14.00 -7.77 23.07
CA GLY A 84 -14.99 -8.52 23.85
C GLY A 84 -15.57 -7.76 25.05
N LEU A 85 -14.90 -6.71 25.54
CA LEU A 85 -15.43 -5.81 26.55
C LEU A 85 -16.71 -5.10 26.08
N ILE A 86 -16.71 -4.60 24.84
CA ILE A 86 -17.77 -3.73 24.31
C ILE A 86 -18.51 -4.33 23.12
N ALA A 87 -17.98 -5.36 22.47
CA ALA A 87 -18.52 -5.94 21.26
C ALA A 87 -19.02 -7.37 21.50
N GLN A 88 -20.25 -7.63 21.05
CA GLN A 88 -20.81 -8.98 20.94
C GLN A 88 -20.85 -9.36 19.46
N ILE A 89 -20.20 -10.46 19.08
CA ILE A 89 -20.32 -11.03 17.73
C ILE A 89 -21.71 -11.65 17.59
N LEU A 90 -22.39 -11.37 16.47
CA LEU A 90 -23.67 -11.96 16.10
C LEU A 90 -23.43 -13.14 15.15
N ASP A 91 -24.04 -14.28 15.46
CA ASP A 91 -23.96 -15.52 14.67
C ASP A 91 -25.40 -16.06 14.46
N PRO A 92 -25.89 -16.17 13.21
CA PRO A 92 -25.19 -15.85 11.96
C PRO A 92 -24.91 -14.35 11.79
N PRO A 93 -23.89 -13.96 11.00
CA PRO A 93 -23.69 -12.58 10.61
C PRO A 93 -24.86 -12.07 9.75
N LYS A 94 -24.97 -10.76 9.60
CA LYS A 94 -25.96 -10.13 8.72
C LYS A 94 -25.76 -10.62 7.28
N ASP A 95 -26.86 -10.88 6.58
CA ASP A 95 -26.84 -11.28 5.16
C ASP A 95 -25.96 -10.36 4.31
N GLY A 96 -25.05 -10.98 3.54
CA GLY A 96 -24.08 -10.27 2.70
C GLY A 96 -22.81 -9.80 3.44
N TYR A 97 -22.65 -10.10 4.73
CA TYR A 97 -21.47 -9.74 5.52
C TYR A 97 -20.78 -10.98 6.10
N ASN A 98 -19.47 -10.88 6.32
CA ASN A 98 -18.64 -11.94 6.87
C ASN A 98 -18.59 -11.90 8.40
N LEU A 99 -18.74 -10.70 8.98
CA LEU A 99 -18.74 -10.48 10.42
C LEU A 99 -19.78 -9.42 10.76
N THR A 100 -20.59 -9.66 11.79
CA THR A 100 -21.44 -8.63 12.39
C THR A 100 -21.19 -8.60 13.89
N MET A 101 -20.98 -7.41 14.43
CA MET A 101 -20.86 -7.19 15.86
C MET A 101 -21.78 -6.08 16.35
N LYS A 102 -22.32 -6.26 17.54
CA LYS A 102 -23.09 -5.27 18.28
C LYS A 102 -22.19 -4.64 19.33
N LEU A 103 -21.84 -3.38 19.12
CA LEU A 103 -21.10 -2.54 20.06
C LEU A 103 -22.05 -1.99 21.12
N ASN A 104 -21.65 -2.03 22.38
CA ASN A 104 -22.37 -1.45 23.51
C ASN A 104 -21.55 -0.31 24.11
N PHE A 105 -21.94 0.92 23.81
CA PHE A 105 -21.24 2.10 24.30
C PHE A 105 -21.43 2.34 25.81
N ALA A 106 -22.43 1.73 26.45
CA ALA A 106 -22.59 1.80 27.90
C ALA A 106 -21.50 1.01 28.67
N LYS A 107 -20.72 0.19 27.97
CA LYS A 107 -19.57 -0.55 28.52
C LYS A 107 -18.22 0.13 28.25
N LEU A 108 -18.23 1.31 27.65
CA LEU A 108 -16.99 2.07 27.46
C LEU A 108 -16.41 2.47 28.82
N PRO A 109 -15.07 2.55 28.95
CA PRO A 109 -14.42 3.17 30.10
C PRO A 109 -14.93 4.59 30.33
N LEU A 110 -14.91 5.02 31.59
CA LEU A 110 -15.25 6.40 31.97
C LEU A 110 -14.10 7.38 31.72
N ASP A 111 -12.87 6.86 31.69
CA ASP A 111 -11.69 7.64 31.35
C ASP A 111 -11.69 7.96 29.84
N GLU A 112 -11.54 9.25 29.50
CA GLU A 112 -11.66 9.74 28.12
C GLU A 112 -10.53 9.22 27.22
N ASP A 113 -9.32 9.05 27.76
CA ASP A 113 -8.16 8.56 27.00
C ASP A 113 -8.29 7.05 26.73
N GLU A 114 -8.64 6.24 27.74
CA GLU A 114 -8.92 4.82 27.58
C GLU A 114 -10.11 4.58 26.63
N GLN A 115 -11.13 5.43 26.71
CA GLN A 115 -12.28 5.40 25.81
C GLN A 115 -11.83 5.67 24.37
N TYR A 116 -11.06 6.73 24.14
CA TYR A 116 -10.55 7.10 22.82
C TYR A 116 -9.69 5.98 22.22
N ASP A 117 -8.79 5.40 23.00
CA ASP A 117 -7.94 4.27 22.59
C ASP A 117 -8.76 3.04 22.19
N LEU A 118 -9.85 2.75 22.91
CA LEU A 118 -10.74 1.65 22.56
C LEU A 118 -11.51 1.93 21.26
N LEU A 119 -11.94 3.17 21.02
CA LEU A 119 -12.57 3.56 19.76
C LEU A 119 -11.59 3.48 18.58
N ILE A 120 -10.32 3.86 18.77
CA ILE A 120 -9.26 3.64 17.78
C ILE A 120 -9.14 2.15 17.47
N LYS A 121 -9.08 1.28 18.49
CA LYS A 121 -9.00 -0.17 18.28
C LYS A 121 -10.19 -0.66 17.46
N VAL A 122 -11.42 -0.23 17.74
CA VAL A 122 -12.60 -0.60 16.94
C VAL A 122 -12.49 -0.09 15.50
N ALA A 123 -12.00 1.13 15.31
CA ALA A 123 -11.75 1.68 13.98
C ALA A 123 -10.69 0.91 13.19
N SER A 124 -9.82 0.16 13.86
CA SER A 124 -8.81 -0.74 13.30
C SER A 124 -9.32 -2.17 13.03
N LEU A 125 -10.64 -2.40 12.97
CA LEU A 125 -11.24 -3.73 12.75
C LEU A 125 -10.65 -4.48 11.55
N ARG A 126 -10.39 -3.79 10.44
CA ARG A 126 -9.72 -4.37 9.25
C ARG A 126 -8.39 -5.01 9.60
N GLU A 127 -7.55 -4.31 10.36
CA GLU A 127 -6.23 -4.80 10.77
C GLU A 127 -6.38 -6.03 11.68
N VAL A 128 -7.36 -6.03 12.58
CA VAL A 128 -7.57 -7.15 13.50
C VAL A 128 -8.02 -8.39 12.73
N VAL A 129 -9.03 -8.27 11.86
CA VAL A 129 -9.58 -9.41 11.11
C VAL A 129 -8.60 -9.94 10.06
N LEU A 130 -8.12 -9.10 9.13
CA LEU A 130 -7.24 -9.54 8.05
C LEU A 130 -5.83 -9.88 8.53
N GLY A 131 -5.37 -9.24 9.61
CA GLY A 131 -4.07 -9.53 10.21
C GLY A 131 -4.07 -10.72 11.17
N ALA A 132 -5.23 -11.33 11.49
CA ALA A 132 -5.30 -12.42 12.46
C ALA A 132 -4.46 -13.65 12.06
N PRO A 133 -4.56 -14.19 10.83
CA PRO A 133 -3.70 -15.28 10.37
C PRO A 133 -2.22 -14.99 10.56
N LEU A 134 -1.81 -13.79 10.13
CA LEU A 134 -0.43 -13.35 10.18
C LEU A 134 0.04 -13.21 11.64
N ARG A 135 -0.79 -12.68 12.54
CA ARG A 135 -0.50 -12.64 13.99
C ARG A 135 -0.31 -14.04 14.56
N VAL A 136 -1.15 -15.01 14.19
CA VAL A 136 -1.02 -16.40 14.67
C VAL A 136 0.34 -16.97 14.24
N VAL A 137 0.69 -16.90 12.95
CA VAL A 137 1.97 -17.42 12.44
C VAL A 137 3.16 -16.71 13.09
N LEU A 138 3.14 -15.38 13.16
CA LEU A 138 4.26 -14.60 13.69
C LEU A 138 4.42 -14.72 15.22
N LYS A 139 3.35 -15.04 15.97
CA LYS A 139 3.44 -15.36 17.41
C LYS A 139 4.19 -16.67 17.67
N HIS A 140 4.01 -17.67 16.81
CA HIS A 140 4.77 -18.93 16.91
C HIS A 140 6.26 -18.68 16.63
N LEU A 141 6.56 -17.89 15.60
CA LEU A 141 7.93 -17.42 15.32
C LEU A 141 8.54 -16.66 16.52
N ALA A 142 7.78 -15.74 17.15
CA ALA A 142 8.27 -14.97 18.30
C ALA A 142 8.54 -15.85 19.53
N SER A 143 7.74 -16.90 19.72
CA SER A 143 7.91 -17.87 20.82
C SER A 143 8.88 -19.01 20.49
N ARG A 144 9.42 -19.04 19.26
CA ARG A 144 10.29 -20.12 18.76
C ARG A 144 9.64 -21.49 18.89
N THR A 145 8.32 -21.53 18.66
CA THR A 145 7.54 -22.77 18.64
C THR A 145 7.13 -23.07 17.21
N VAL A 146 7.11 -24.35 16.85
CA VAL A 146 6.48 -24.77 15.60
C VAL A 146 4.98 -24.71 15.82
N ALA A 147 4.27 -23.96 14.98
CA ALA A 147 2.83 -23.90 15.06
C ALA A 147 2.24 -25.28 14.71
N PRO A 148 1.52 -25.95 15.61
CA PRO A 148 0.85 -27.20 15.26
C PRO A 148 -0.17 -26.91 14.16
N ASP A 149 -0.23 -27.79 13.15
CA ASP A 149 -1.24 -27.80 12.08
C ASP A 149 -1.28 -26.57 11.14
N ILE A 150 -0.21 -25.76 11.08
CA ILE A 150 -0.08 -24.74 10.04
C ILE A 150 0.60 -25.35 8.82
N ASP A 151 -0.03 -25.24 7.65
CA ASP A 151 0.54 -25.67 6.37
C ASP A 151 1.91 -25.02 6.13
N GLN A 152 2.80 -25.76 5.45
CA GLN A 152 4.11 -25.23 5.04
C GLN A 152 3.99 -24.00 4.13
N LEU A 153 2.84 -23.81 3.48
CA LEU A 153 2.51 -22.67 2.64
C LEU A 153 1.12 -22.15 2.98
N VAL A 154 1.05 -20.95 3.57
CA VAL A 154 -0.21 -20.30 3.95
C VAL A 154 -0.50 -19.15 2.99
N ALA A 155 -1.61 -19.22 2.28
CA ALA A 155 -2.07 -18.12 1.43
C ALA A 155 -3.01 -17.16 2.19
N LEU A 156 -2.72 -15.87 2.14
CA LEU A 156 -3.49 -14.82 2.79
C LEU A 156 -4.05 -13.84 1.76
N VAL A 157 -5.35 -13.53 1.88
CA VAL A 157 -5.98 -12.51 1.05
C VAL A 157 -5.54 -11.11 1.51
N HIS A 158 -5.15 -10.28 0.55
CA HIS A 158 -4.93 -8.85 0.81
C HIS A 158 -5.63 -7.97 -0.22
N ARG A 159 -6.12 -8.53 -1.34
CA ARG A 159 -6.96 -7.83 -2.33
C ARG A 159 -7.90 -8.82 -3.02
N PRO A 160 -8.97 -8.34 -3.68
CA PRO A 160 -9.85 -9.23 -4.44
C PRO A 160 -9.07 -10.08 -5.43
N LYS A 161 -9.21 -11.41 -5.31
CA LYS A 161 -8.56 -12.40 -6.20
C LYS A 161 -7.02 -12.38 -6.16
N GLU A 162 -6.41 -11.78 -5.13
CA GLU A 162 -4.95 -11.71 -4.97
C GLU A 162 -4.55 -12.16 -3.56
N SER A 163 -3.62 -13.13 -3.52
CA SER A 163 -3.01 -13.65 -2.30
C SER A 163 -1.55 -13.24 -2.20
N PHE A 164 -1.08 -13.09 -0.97
CA PHE A 164 0.34 -13.19 -0.64
C PHE A 164 0.56 -14.43 0.24
N PHE A 165 1.79 -14.92 0.29
CA PHE A 165 2.09 -16.22 0.88
C PHE A 165 3.01 -16.09 2.08
N LEU A 166 2.78 -16.93 3.08
CA LEU A 166 3.67 -17.16 4.20
C LEU A 166 4.22 -18.58 4.10
N VAL A 167 5.53 -18.71 4.29
CA VAL A 167 6.23 -19.99 4.39
C VAL A 167 6.89 -20.00 5.77
N PRO A 168 6.23 -20.57 6.78
CA PRO A 168 6.78 -20.67 8.13
C PRO A 168 7.89 -21.73 8.18
N GLU A 169 9.01 -21.36 8.80
CA GLU A 169 10.13 -22.24 9.15
C GLU A 169 10.46 -22.07 10.65
N ASP A 170 11.36 -22.88 11.19
CA ASP A 170 11.64 -22.92 12.63
C ASP A 170 12.15 -21.58 13.21
N ASP A 171 12.94 -20.83 12.44
CA ASP A 171 13.62 -19.62 12.90
C ASP A 171 13.20 -18.33 12.15
N LYS A 172 12.38 -18.48 11.11
CA LYS A 172 11.94 -17.38 10.25
C LYS A 172 10.61 -17.70 9.57
N VAL A 173 9.96 -16.67 9.07
CA VAL A 173 8.80 -16.75 8.18
C VAL A 173 9.14 -16.00 6.92
N THR A 174 9.11 -16.69 5.78
CA THR A 174 9.32 -16.09 4.46
C THR A 174 7.98 -15.60 3.93
N VAL A 175 7.86 -14.31 3.63
CA VAL A 175 6.63 -13.67 3.15
C VAL A 175 6.82 -13.27 1.70
N VAL A 176 6.03 -13.82 0.78
CA VAL A 176 6.16 -13.59 -0.66
C VAL A 176 4.92 -12.89 -1.22
N PHE A 177 5.14 -11.76 -1.89
CA PHE A 177 4.13 -10.96 -2.56
C PHE A 177 4.27 -11.10 -4.08
N PRO A 178 3.37 -11.80 -4.78
CA PRO A 178 3.28 -11.74 -6.23
C PRO A 178 2.66 -10.40 -6.66
N MET A 179 3.48 -9.52 -7.25
CA MET A 179 3.09 -8.13 -7.52
C MET A 179 2.37 -7.99 -8.87
N ARG A 180 1.16 -7.40 -8.84
CA ARG A 180 0.28 -7.28 -10.02
C ARG A 180 -0.22 -5.86 -10.24
N PHE A 181 -0.02 -5.36 -11.45
CA PHE A 181 -0.48 -4.04 -11.88
C PHE A 181 -1.22 -4.12 -13.21
N LYS A 182 -2.36 -3.42 -13.33
CA LYS A 182 -3.19 -3.47 -14.55
C LYS A 182 -2.57 -2.66 -15.71
N ASP A 183 -1.94 -1.54 -15.40
CA ASP A 183 -1.34 -0.62 -16.37
C ASP A 183 0.14 -1.02 -16.59
N SER A 184 0.57 -1.08 -17.85
CA SER A 184 1.95 -1.45 -18.20
C SER A 184 2.98 -0.43 -17.73
N VAL A 185 2.61 0.87 -17.68
CA VAL A 185 3.44 1.93 -17.11
C VAL A 185 3.59 1.69 -15.61
N ASP A 186 2.49 1.44 -14.90
CA ASP A 186 2.53 1.17 -13.46
C ASP A 186 3.35 -0.10 -13.17
N THR A 187 3.32 -1.11 -14.05
CA THR A 187 4.13 -2.34 -13.94
C THR A 187 5.63 -2.04 -14.00
N VAL A 188 6.07 -1.21 -14.96
CA VAL A 188 7.48 -0.81 -15.10
C VAL A 188 7.92 0.04 -13.90
N LEU A 189 7.08 0.99 -13.48
CA LEU A 189 7.33 1.83 -12.30
C LEU A 189 7.44 0.99 -11.02
N ALA A 190 6.52 0.04 -10.82
CA ALA A 190 6.52 -0.86 -9.67
C ALA A 190 7.77 -1.74 -9.65
N THR A 191 8.14 -2.33 -10.79
CA THR A 191 9.34 -3.17 -10.91
C THR A 191 10.59 -2.39 -10.51
N SER A 192 10.74 -1.17 -11.03
CA SER A 192 11.88 -0.29 -10.69
C SER A 192 11.86 0.08 -9.20
N PHE A 193 10.69 0.43 -8.65
CA PHE A 193 10.55 0.75 -7.23
C PHE A 193 10.97 -0.42 -6.32
N LEU A 194 10.53 -1.63 -6.63
CA LEU A 194 10.82 -2.84 -5.83
C LEU A 194 12.32 -3.20 -5.89
N GLN A 195 12.95 -3.09 -7.06
CA GLN A 195 14.40 -3.31 -7.18
C GLN A 195 15.20 -2.28 -6.37
N GLU A 196 14.85 -1.00 -6.46
CA GLU A 196 15.51 0.04 -5.67
C GLU A 196 15.23 -0.12 -4.17
N PHE A 197 14.08 -0.65 -3.77
CA PHE A 197 13.78 -0.99 -2.37
C PHE A 197 14.74 -2.06 -1.83
N VAL A 198 15.09 -3.07 -2.64
CA VAL A 198 16.09 -4.09 -2.26
C VAL A 198 17.48 -3.47 -2.12
N GLU A 199 17.88 -2.61 -3.07
CA GLU A 199 19.17 -1.91 -3.01
C GLU A 199 19.26 -0.96 -1.81
N ALA A 200 18.18 -0.24 -1.51
CA ALA A 200 18.02 0.61 -0.34
C ALA A 200 18.32 -0.13 0.96
N ARG A 201 17.77 -1.34 1.07
CA ARG A 201 17.89 -2.20 2.25
C ARG A 201 19.32 -2.65 2.53
N ARG A 202 20.23 -2.60 1.55
CA ARG A 202 21.66 -2.89 1.75
C ARG A 202 22.41 -1.79 2.50
N SER A 203 21.78 -0.65 2.78
CA SER A 203 22.37 0.40 3.61
C SER A 203 22.70 -0.11 5.00
N ALA A 204 23.88 0.24 5.53
CA ALA A 204 24.31 -0.16 6.87
C ALA A 204 23.38 0.35 8.00
N SER A 205 22.64 1.44 7.76
CA SER A 205 21.62 1.94 8.69
C SER A 205 20.40 1.02 8.82
N LEU A 206 20.27 0.00 7.96
CA LEU A 206 19.16 -0.94 7.89
C LEU A 206 19.48 -2.38 8.28
N ASN A 207 20.61 -2.61 8.96
CA ASN A 207 21.02 -3.97 9.35
C ASN A 207 19.97 -4.71 10.21
N ASN A 208 19.16 -3.97 10.97
CA ASN A 208 18.10 -4.51 11.83
C ASN A 208 16.78 -4.74 11.09
N ALA A 209 16.63 -4.25 9.85
CA ALA A 209 15.42 -4.47 9.06
C ALA A 209 15.40 -5.89 8.47
N PRO A 210 14.20 -6.43 8.20
CA PRO A 210 14.04 -7.70 7.50
C PRO A 210 14.86 -7.75 6.19
N PRO A 211 15.56 -8.85 5.90
CA PRO A 211 16.02 -9.14 4.54
C PRO A 211 14.85 -9.08 3.56
N CYS A 212 15.10 -8.51 2.39
CA CYS A 212 14.13 -8.49 1.31
C CYS A 212 14.79 -8.75 -0.05
N PHE A 213 14.01 -9.31 -0.96
CA PHE A 213 14.46 -9.74 -2.28
C PHE A 213 13.38 -9.44 -3.32
N TRP A 214 13.81 -9.26 -4.57
CA TRP A 214 12.92 -9.18 -5.72
C TRP A 214 13.39 -10.19 -6.76
N SER A 215 12.44 -10.93 -7.34
CA SER A 215 12.69 -11.91 -8.40
C SER A 215 11.70 -11.72 -9.54
N PRO A 216 12.12 -11.84 -10.81
CA PRO A 216 11.19 -11.84 -11.94
C PRO A 216 10.36 -13.14 -12.02
N SER A 217 10.86 -14.24 -11.47
CA SER A 217 10.21 -15.56 -11.48
C SER A 217 9.74 -15.98 -10.08
N PRO A 218 8.75 -16.89 -9.97
CA PRO A 218 8.32 -17.43 -8.69
C PRO A 218 9.51 -18.01 -7.91
N PRO A 219 9.67 -17.67 -6.62
CA PRO A 219 10.71 -18.27 -5.80
C PRO A 219 10.32 -19.72 -5.42
N PRO A 220 11.29 -20.62 -5.21
CA PRO A 220 11.04 -22.05 -5.00
C PRO A 220 10.16 -22.35 -3.77
N GLU A 221 10.13 -21.44 -2.79
CA GLU A 221 9.29 -21.53 -1.60
C GLU A 221 7.79 -21.49 -1.93
N LEU A 222 7.40 -21.09 -3.14
CA LEU A 222 6.02 -21.15 -3.63
C LEU A 222 5.69 -22.44 -4.39
N GLU A 223 6.52 -23.48 -4.28
CA GLU A 223 6.19 -24.79 -4.81
C GLU A 223 4.87 -25.30 -4.20
N GLY A 224 3.93 -25.72 -5.05
CA GLY A 224 2.57 -26.09 -4.65
C GLY A 224 1.53 -24.97 -4.71
N ALA A 225 1.94 -23.70 -4.88
CA ALA A 225 0.99 -22.60 -5.09
C ALA A 225 0.26 -22.74 -6.45
N PRO A 226 -1.02 -22.33 -6.55
CA PRO A 226 -1.76 -22.44 -7.79
C PRO A 226 -1.16 -21.53 -8.88
N SER A 227 -1.15 -22.00 -10.12
CA SER A 227 -0.54 -21.30 -11.27
C SER A 227 -1.07 -19.87 -11.47
N GLN A 228 -2.36 -19.64 -11.19
CA GLN A 228 -2.97 -18.31 -11.25
C GLN A 228 -2.34 -17.35 -10.22
N ALA A 229 -2.06 -17.83 -9.01
CA ALA A 229 -1.40 -17.04 -7.96
C ALA A 229 0.10 -16.83 -8.22
N LEU A 230 0.69 -17.59 -9.15
CA LEU A 230 2.06 -17.40 -9.65
C LEU A 230 2.15 -16.47 -10.88
N SER A 231 1.03 -15.99 -11.41
CA SER A 231 1.04 -15.03 -12.52
C SER A 231 1.24 -13.59 -12.01
N ALA A 232 2.49 -13.16 -11.81
CA ALA A 232 2.83 -11.79 -11.41
C ALA A 232 3.60 -11.04 -12.52
N ASN A 233 3.12 -9.84 -12.91
CA ASN A 233 3.73 -9.06 -13.99
C ASN A 233 4.76 -8.03 -13.53
N ALA A 234 4.81 -7.70 -12.23
CA ALA A 234 5.84 -6.86 -11.62
C ALA A 234 6.84 -7.68 -10.76
N GLY A 235 6.86 -9.00 -10.96
CA GLY A 235 7.71 -9.94 -10.22
C GLY A 235 7.21 -10.29 -8.82
N PHE A 236 8.05 -10.95 -8.05
CA PHE A 236 7.82 -11.44 -6.71
C PHE A 236 8.69 -10.68 -5.73
N PHE A 237 8.07 -10.15 -4.68
CA PHE A 237 8.79 -9.46 -3.61
C PHE A 237 8.75 -10.30 -2.34
N THR A 238 9.91 -10.56 -1.74
CA THR A 238 10.04 -11.44 -0.58
C THR A 238 10.58 -10.68 0.61
N PHE A 239 10.00 -10.89 1.79
CA PHE A 239 10.59 -10.54 3.08
C PHE A 239 10.94 -11.80 3.86
N VAL A 240 12.03 -11.76 4.63
CA VAL A 240 12.38 -12.82 5.58
C VAL A 240 12.25 -12.26 6.99
N ILE A 241 11.26 -12.75 7.73
CA ILE A 241 10.94 -12.29 9.08
C ILE A 241 11.48 -13.29 10.08
N SER A 242 12.54 -12.94 10.82
CA SER A 242 12.96 -13.69 12.02
C SER A 242 12.37 -13.14 13.32
N ALA A 243 12.50 -13.91 14.42
CA ALA A 243 11.94 -13.60 15.74
C ALA A 243 12.19 -12.14 16.20
N ARG A 244 13.40 -11.61 15.97
CA ARG A 244 13.78 -10.23 16.36
C ARG A 244 12.88 -9.12 15.79
N HIS A 245 12.17 -9.39 14.68
CA HIS A 245 11.26 -8.44 14.04
C HIS A 245 9.84 -8.51 14.61
N VAL A 246 9.53 -9.51 15.43
CA VAL A 246 8.17 -9.77 15.97
C VAL A 246 8.14 -9.91 17.49
N GLU A 247 9.30 -9.85 18.16
CA GLU A 247 9.39 -9.85 19.62
C GLU A 247 8.71 -8.63 20.27
N GLY A 248 7.99 -8.89 21.36
CA GLY A 248 7.35 -7.86 22.19
C GLY A 248 6.36 -6.99 21.41
N ARG A 249 6.50 -5.66 21.51
CA ARG A 249 5.60 -4.68 20.89
C ARG A 249 5.76 -4.56 19.37
N LYS A 250 6.73 -5.27 18.75
CA LYS A 250 7.00 -5.17 17.31
C LYS A 250 6.00 -5.98 16.47
N LEU A 251 5.35 -6.98 17.06
CA LEU A 251 4.45 -7.89 16.35
C LEU A 251 3.38 -7.16 15.54
N ASP A 252 2.58 -6.31 16.18
CA ASP A 252 1.47 -5.62 15.51
C ASP A 252 1.95 -4.66 14.42
N ARG A 253 3.08 -3.99 14.65
CA ARG A 253 3.71 -3.12 13.63
C ARG A 253 4.16 -3.92 12.40
N THR A 254 4.76 -5.09 12.61
CA THR A 254 5.20 -5.97 11.52
C THR A 254 4.00 -6.54 10.76
N VAL A 255 2.96 -6.99 11.47
CA VAL A 255 1.70 -7.45 10.87
C VAL A 255 1.10 -6.38 9.98
N TRP A 256 0.96 -5.15 10.48
CA TRP A 256 0.40 -4.06 9.71
C TRP A 256 1.25 -3.70 8.48
N SER A 257 2.57 -3.67 8.65
CA SER A 257 3.50 -3.34 7.57
C SER A 257 3.43 -4.35 6.43
N LEU A 258 3.35 -5.65 6.76
CA LEU A 258 3.22 -6.72 5.78
C LEU A 258 1.84 -6.70 5.10
N LEU A 259 0.76 -6.58 5.88
CA LEU A 259 -0.61 -6.53 5.37
C LEU A 259 -0.81 -5.38 4.37
N THR A 260 -0.18 -4.23 4.61
CA THR A 260 -0.32 -3.03 3.78
C THR A 260 0.77 -2.82 2.74
N PHE A 261 1.75 -3.73 2.64
CA PHE A 261 2.90 -3.57 1.76
C PHE A 261 2.50 -3.35 0.29
N HIS A 262 1.56 -4.13 -0.23
CA HIS A 262 1.09 -3.97 -1.61
C HIS A 262 0.45 -2.58 -1.84
N ALA A 263 -0.38 -2.13 -0.89
CA ALA A 263 -1.02 -0.82 -0.96
C ALA A 263 0.02 0.33 -0.88
N TYR A 264 1.06 0.15 -0.06
CA TYR A 264 2.21 1.05 0.00
C TYR A 264 2.93 1.18 -1.35
N VAL A 265 3.28 0.06 -1.99
CA VAL A 265 3.92 0.09 -3.32
C VAL A 265 3.00 0.77 -4.34
N SER A 266 1.72 0.41 -4.35
CA SER A 266 0.73 0.99 -5.27
C SER A 266 0.59 2.50 -5.10
N TYR A 267 0.63 3.00 -3.86
CA TYR A 267 0.57 4.43 -3.57
C TYR A 267 1.81 5.16 -4.13
N HIS A 268 3.01 4.62 -3.92
CA HIS A 268 4.26 5.22 -4.41
C HIS A 268 4.42 5.16 -5.94
N VAL A 269 3.90 4.12 -6.58
CA VAL A 269 3.82 4.01 -8.05
C VAL A 269 2.94 5.12 -8.62
N LYS A 270 1.72 5.28 -8.08
CA LYS A 270 0.80 6.35 -8.49
C LYS A 270 1.39 7.74 -8.25
N GLY A 271 2.03 7.96 -7.10
CA GLY A 271 2.72 9.21 -6.80
C GLY A 271 3.86 9.53 -7.79
N SER A 272 4.64 8.53 -8.16
CA SER A 272 5.70 8.65 -9.17
C SER A 272 5.14 9.03 -10.53
N ARG A 273 4.05 8.38 -10.96
CA ARG A 273 3.37 8.67 -12.24
C ARG A 273 2.89 10.12 -12.31
N LEU A 274 2.21 10.63 -11.28
CA LEU A 274 1.74 12.02 -11.22
C LEU A 274 2.90 13.01 -11.34
N LYS A 275 4.04 12.69 -10.75
CA LYS A 275 5.25 13.51 -10.83
C LYS A 275 5.93 13.47 -12.19
N CYS A 276 5.89 12.33 -12.89
CA CYS A 276 6.32 12.26 -14.29
C CYS A 276 5.45 13.16 -15.18
N ILE A 277 4.13 13.13 -14.98
CA ILE A 277 3.19 13.97 -15.73
C ILE A 277 3.42 15.46 -15.46
N SER A 278 3.65 15.87 -14.19
CA SER A 278 3.87 17.28 -13.86
C SER A 278 5.17 17.86 -14.42
N ARG A 279 6.16 17.01 -14.70
CA ARG A 279 7.45 17.37 -15.30
C ARG A 279 7.48 17.25 -16.83
N ALA A 280 6.48 16.62 -17.43
CA ALA A 280 6.38 16.56 -18.88
C ALA A 280 6.26 18.00 -19.44
N PRO A 281 7.06 18.37 -20.45
CA PRO A 281 6.93 19.68 -21.08
C PRO A 281 5.48 19.90 -21.52
N LYS A 282 4.88 21.03 -21.12
CA LYS A 282 3.60 21.47 -21.69
C LYS A 282 3.84 21.87 -23.14
N GLU A 283 3.79 20.92 -24.07
CA GLU A 283 3.77 21.26 -25.49
C GLU A 283 2.47 22.01 -25.81
N GLY A 284 2.62 23.27 -26.23
CA GLY A 284 1.56 24.04 -26.87
C GLY A 284 1.00 25.23 -26.09
N LYS A 285 1.77 26.33 -25.99
CA LYS A 285 1.23 27.71 -26.12
C LYS A 285 2.32 28.76 -26.40
N LYS A 286 3.30 28.45 -27.25
CA LYS A 286 4.18 29.45 -27.90
C LYS A 286 4.52 29.02 -29.33
N SER A 287 3.50 28.92 -30.18
CA SER A 287 3.66 29.14 -31.62
C SER A 287 2.42 29.90 -32.07
N GLY A 288 2.59 31.17 -32.42
CA GLY A 288 1.46 32.07 -32.70
C GLY A 288 1.65 33.53 -32.25
N LYS A 289 2.84 33.95 -31.83
CA LYS A 289 3.20 35.38 -31.73
C LYS A 289 4.68 35.54 -32.02
N HIS A 290 5.09 35.51 -33.29
CA HIS A 290 6.22 36.26 -33.87
C HIS A 290 6.38 35.84 -35.35
N ALA A 291 5.45 36.29 -36.19
CA ALA A 291 5.64 36.38 -37.63
C ALA A 291 4.63 37.42 -38.19
N LYS A 292 4.72 38.66 -37.71
CA LYS A 292 4.14 39.83 -38.38
C LYS A 292 5.18 40.94 -38.33
N GLY A 293 5.84 41.19 -39.45
CA GLY A 293 6.70 42.36 -39.61
C GLY A 293 7.87 42.19 -40.57
N ARG A 294 7.57 42.06 -41.87
CA ARG A 294 8.26 42.71 -43.02
C ARG A 294 8.22 41.81 -44.25
N HIS A 295 7.26 42.05 -45.12
CA HIS A 295 7.55 42.45 -46.50
C HIS A 295 6.26 43.01 -47.10
N GLN A 296 6.29 44.31 -47.36
CA GLN A 296 5.34 45.00 -48.21
C GLN A 296 6.02 45.13 -49.58
N LYS A 297 5.45 44.50 -50.62
CA LYS A 297 5.29 45.06 -51.97
C LYS A 297 4.72 44.02 -52.95
N THR A 298 3.45 44.27 -53.32
CA THR A 298 2.89 44.28 -54.69
C THR A 298 3.14 43.11 -55.65
N GLY A 299 2.04 42.48 -56.10
CA GLY A 299 1.96 41.68 -57.34
C GLY A 299 1.06 40.44 -57.16
N LYS A 300 -0.26 40.56 -57.37
CA LYS A 300 -0.99 40.14 -58.59
C LYS A 300 -0.97 38.61 -58.88
N THR A 301 -2.19 38.04 -58.78
CA THR A 301 -2.82 37.02 -59.66
C THR A 301 -2.48 35.51 -59.52
N THR A 302 -3.56 34.76 -59.24
CA THR A 302 -4.03 33.50 -59.85
C THR A 302 -3.37 32.14 -59.60
N ASP A 303 -4.28 31.22 -59.26
CA ASP A 303 -4.41 29.81 -59.64
C ASP A 303 -3.57 28.71 -58.98
N LEU A 304 -4.33 27.91 -58.22
CA LEU A 304 -4.09 26.52 -57.88
C LEU A 304 -4.12 25.65 -59.15
N ARG A 305 -3.05 24.87 -59.38
CA ARG A 305 -3.19 23.61 -60.11
C ARG A 305 -2.11 22.61 -59.70
N ALA A 306 -2.59 21.38 -59.46
CA ALA A 306 -1.90 20.09 -59.63
C ALA A 306 -0.70 19.84 -58.69
N SER A 307 -0.39 18.63 -58.22
CA SER A 307 -0.88 17.27 -58.41
C SER A 307 -0.01 16.35 -57.54
N ARG A 308 -0.51 15.14 -57.23
CA ARG A 308 0.19 13.82 -57.21
C ARG A 308 1.68 13.81 -56.76
N THR A 309 2.20 12.95 -55.89
CA THR A 309 2.07 11.48 -55.84
C THR A 309 2.95 10.92 -54.70
N ARG A 310 2.50 9.80 -54.10
CA ARG A 310 3.22 8.63 -53.50
C ARG A 310 4.72 8.72 -53.09
N ALA A 311 4.97 8.42 -51.80
CA ALA A 311 5.79 7.34 -51.16
C ALA A 311 7.15 6.88 -51.77
N PRO A 312 8.00 6.13 -51.04
CA PRO A 312 8.38 6.07 -49.61
C PRO A 312 9.93 6.07 -49.43
N THR A 313 10.43 5.70 -48.23
CA THR A 313 11.65 4.90 -47.94
C THR A 313 12.60 5.52 -46.89
N GLN A 314 12.85 4.73 -45.84
CA GLN A 314 13.83 4.93 -44.78
C GLN A 314 15.26 5.06 -45.33
N PHE A 315 16.10 5.93 -44.76
CA PHE A 315 17.30 5.53 -43.98
C PHE A 315 18.14 6.75 -43.54
N ARG A 316 18.48 6.75 -42.25
CA ARG A 316 19.69 7.29 -41.59
C ARG A 316 20.08 8.77 -41.67
N SER A 317 20.59 9.17 -40.50
CA SER A 317 21.53 10.25 -40.18
C SER A 317 20.91 11.58 -39.76
N LEU A 318 21.04 11.85 -38.47
CA LEU A 318 21.42 13.18 -37.95
C LEU A 318 21.90 13.01 -36.51
N VAL A 319 23.13 12.51 -36.40
CA VAL A 319 24.03 12.90 -35.30
C VAL A 319 24.50 14.30 -35.62
N GLY A 320 24.34 15.20 -34.65
CA GLY A 320 25.00 16.51 -34.64
C GLY A 320 24.08 17.68 -34.96
N ARG A 321 23.55 18.32 -33.91
CA ARG A 321 23.97 19.67 -33.47
C ARG A 321 23.09 20.19 -32.33
N LYS A 322 23.79 20.59 -31.26
CA LYS A 322 23.56 21.78 -30.43
C LYS A 322 22.14 22.01 -29.89
N VAL A 323 21.95 21.70 -28.61
CA VAL A 323 21.07 22.51 -27.76
C VAL A 323 21.93 23.07 -26.64
N GLU A 324 21.96 24.40 -26.62
CA GLU A 324 22.70 25.24 -25.70
C GLU A 324 22.22 25.07 -24.26
N SER A 325 23.16 25.33 -23.36
CA SER A 325 23.03 25.38 -21.91
C SER A 325 21.74 26.04 -21.43
N ILE A 326 21.01 25.32 -20.58
CA ILE A 326 20.05 25.91 -19.67
C ILE A 326 20.59 25.66 -18.25
N VAL A 327 21.17 26.71 -17.67
CA VAL A 327 21.50 26.77 -16.24
C VAL A 327 20.20 27.12 -15.52
N PHE A 328 19.71 26.22 -14.66
CA PHE A 328 18.66 26.52 -13.68
C PHE A 328 19.20 26.30 -12.27
N THR A 329 19.14 27.37 -11.49
CA THR A 329 19.57 27.49 -10.10
C THR A 329 18.65 26.73 -9.16
N SER A 330 19.28 26.01 -8.23
CA SER A 330 18.85 25.64 -6.86
C SER A 330 17.35 25.68 -6.54
N VAL A 331 16.76 24.50 -6.27
CA VAL A 331 15.85 24.17 -5.14
C VAL A 331 15.24 22.76 -5.37
N GLU A 332 15.50 21.88 -4.40
CA GLU A 332 14.79 20.62 -4.02
C GLU A 332 14.50 19.54 -5.07
N TRP A 333 15.36 18.51 -5.05
CA TRP A 333 15.33 17.34 -5.91
C TRP A 333 15.19 16.05 -5.10
N SER A 334 14.05 15.38 -5.26
CA SER A 334 13.92 13.92 -5.06
C SER A 334 12.98 13.39 -6.14
N SER A 335 13.13 12.14 -6.57
CA SER A 335 12.31 11.42 -7.56
C SER A 335 12.60 11.62 -9.07
N ALA A 336 13.80 11.99 -9.51
CA ALA A 336 14.15 11.97 -10.94
C ALA A 336 14.77 10.64 -11.43
N PHE A 337 14.81 9.57 -10.63
CA PHE A 337 15.60 8.37 -10.96
C PHE A 337 14.86 7.24 -11.69
N ILE A 338 13.56 7.37 -12.02
CA ILE A 338 12.81 6.29 -12.70
C ILE A 338 12.84 6.43 -14.24
N ILE A 339 13.41 7.50 -14.82
CA ILE A 339 13.37 7.74 -16.28
C ILE A 339 14.66 7.33 -17.03
N LEU A 340 15.71 6.79 -16.39
CA LEU A 340 16.98 6.52 -17.09
C LEU A 340 17.65 5.19 -16.73
N LYS A 341 16.95 4.08 -16.92
CA LYS A 341 17.58 2.74 -17.00
C LYS A 341 17.24 1.95 -18.27
N THR A 342 16.85 2.65 -19.34
CA THR A 342 16.58 2.03 -20.66
C THR A 342 17.58 2.40 -21.75
N ASN A 343 18.64 3.17 -21.48
CA ASN A 343 19.75 3.33 -22.43
C ASN A 343 21.10 3.35 -21.73
N ARG A 344 22.03 2.53 -22.25
CA ARG A 344 23.39 2.32 -21.75
C ARG A 344 24.15 3.63 -21.61
N TYR A 345 24.25 4.20 -20.41
CA TYR A 345 25.34 5.13 -20.05
C TYR A 345 25.65 5.02 -18.56
N GLN A 346 26.90 4.68 -18.24
CA GLN A 346 27.46 4.88 -16.91
C GLN A 346 27.78 6.37 -16.73
N PHE A 347 27.32 6.96 -15.63
CA PHE A 347 27.89 8.21 -15.12
C PHE A 347 28.38 7.97 -13.68
N GLN A 348 29.68 8.17 -13.48
CA GLN A 348 30.30 8.29 -12.16
C GLN A 348 30.18 9.75 -11.71
N GLY A 349 29.39 10.01 -10.67
CA GLY A 349 29.10 11.35 -10.13
C GLY A 349 28.16 11.28 -8.91
N PRO A 350 27.92 12.37 -8.16
CA PRO A 350 27.44 12.40 -6.77
C PRO A 350 25.97 11.93 -6.54
N ASP A 351 25.39 11.22 -7.50
CA ASP A 351 24.01 10.74 -7.59
C ASP A 351 23.63 9.64 -6.58
N LYS A 352 24.59 9.11 -5.82
CA LYS A 352 24.33 8.12 -4.74
C LYS A 352 23.76 8.73 -3.45
N ILE A 353 23.73 10.05 -3.31
CA ILE A 353 23.40 10.73 -2.04
C ILE A 353 21.88 10.89 -1.86
N ILE A 354 21.12 11.05 -2.94
CA ILE A 354 19.69 11.46 -2.88
C ILE A 354 18.74 10.28 -2.70
N THR A 355 19.04 9.11 -3.29
CA THR A 355 18.30 7.87 -3.00
C THR A 355 18.48 7.49 -1.54
N LYS A 356 19.71 7.66 -1.02
CA LYS A 356 20.02 7.51 0.41
C LYS A 356 19.15 8.41 1.28
N GLN A 357 18.87 9.66 0.93
CA GLN A 357 18.07 10.55 1.80
C GLN A 357 16.58 10.19 1.84
N VAL A 358 15.94 9.82 0.72
CA VAL A 358 14.51 9.41 0.72
C VAL A 358 14.30 8.08 1.44
N ILE A 359 15.25 7.16 1.25
CA ILE A 359 15.31 5.90 1.98
C ILE A 359 15.60 6.19 3.46
N MET A 360 16.57 7.06 3.77
CA MET A 360 16.87 7.50 5.14
C MET A 360 15.73 8.30 5.76
N ASP A 361 14.82 8.96 5.04
CA ASP A 361 13.66 9.62 5.63
C ASP A 361 12.56 8.59 5.95
N ILE A 362 12.45 7.50 5.18
CA ILE A 362 11.59 6.35 5.50
C ILE A 362 12.13 5.57 6.72
N ILE A 363 13.46 5.57 6.94
CA ILE A 363 14.14 4.86 8.03
C ILE A 363 14.37 5.74 9.27
N SER A 364 14.69 7.01 9.10
CA SER A 364 14.95 7.98 10.17
C SER A 364 13.64 8.37 10.86
N TYR A 365 12.49 8.25 10.18
CA TYR A 365 11.19 8.26 10.86
C TYR A 365 10.98 7.04 11.78
N GLN A 366 11.64 5.89 11.50
CA GLN A 366 11.68 4.75 12.42
C GLN A 366 12.61 5.01 13.60
N SER A 367 13.70 5.79 13.44
CA SER A 367 14.65 6.12 14.51
C SER A 367 14.25 7.33 15.38
N LEU A 368 13.53 8.31 14.84
CA LEU A 368 13.09 9.51 15.56
C LEU A 368 11.90 9.25 16.49
N GLN A 369 11.06 8.25 16.18
CA GLN A 369 10.00 7.79 17.10
C GLN A 369 10.55 6.96 18.27
N ASP A 370 11.60 6.15 18.06
CA ASP A 370 12.26 5.44 19.16
C ASP A 370 12.91 6.45 20.13
N LYS A 371 13.56 7.51 19.62
CA LYS A 371 14.17 8.55 20.46
C LYS A 371 13.17 9.47 21.18
N SER A 372 11.98 9.69 20.63
CA SER A 372 10.95 10.49 21.33
C SER A 372 10.24 9.69 22.43
N GLN A 373 10.23 8.36 22.36
CA GLN A 373 9.62 7.52 23.41
C GLN A 373 10.60 7.21 24.55
N ASP A 374 11.90 7.07 24.27
CA ASP A 374 12.92 6.95 25.32
C ASP A 374 13.05 8.24 26.17
N ALA A 375 12.73 9.41 25.59
CA ALA A 375 12.70 10.69 26.31
C ALA A 375 11.45 10.88 27.20
N PHE A 376 10.43 10.02 27.07
CA PHE A 376 9.24 10.00 27.94
C PHE A 376 9.29 8.89 29.00
N ALA A 377 10.30 8.03 28.95
CA ALA A 377 10.50 6.91 29.87
C ALA A 377 11.72 7.09 30.80
N ALA A 378 12.28 8.30 30.87
CA ALA A 378 13.36 8.69 31.78
C ALA A 378 12.87 9.67 32.83
#